data_AF-A0A8H6W8S0-F1
#
_entry.id   AF-A0A8H6W8S0-F1
#
_cell.length_a   1.000
_cell.length_b   1.000
_cell.length_c   1.000
_cell.angle_alpha   90.00
_cell.angle_beta   90.00
_cell.angle_gamma   90.00
#
_symmetry.space_group_name_H-M   'P 1'
#
loop_
_entity.id
_entity.type
_entity.pdbx_description
1 polymer ?
#
loop_
_entity_poly.entity_id
_entity_poly.type
_entity_poly.pdbx_seq_one_letter_code
_entity_poly.pdbx_strand_id
1 'polypeptide(L)'
;MSCSICLSKFKNPVSIPCGHVYCTDCLTNHVAATSNDDVGFMSNCPTCREPFNCVSPQLNCIPRRLHQYILPSVRRVYVEPSSSSASLRKELAAAEKLIRALERDNERLVNERDNLVVAKEDALYRESLLEEENQELRQSAEMDAIEAADALKALKSKYNKLKQHCRTLKEENGQKDLSAVLLNVSKRNSSAVDASLTDAEASTPKRLRMIRPLPHRSRLSLQTPTKNGEQLGSPFRT
;
A
#
# COMPACT_ATOMS: atom_id res chain seq x y z
N MET A 1 -51.25 7.06 5.69
CA MET A 1 -51.25 6.79 7.15
C MET A 1 -51.01 8.11 7.88
N SER A 2 -52.08 8.77 8.32
CA SER A 2 -52.09 10.07 9.00
C SER A 2 -53.04 10.02 10.20
N CYS A 3 -52.78 10.85 11.22
CA CYS A 3 -53.65 10.92 12.39
C CYS A 3 -54.95 11.67 12.07
N SER A 4 -56.11 11.12 12.44
CA SER A 4 -57.42 11.76 12.19
C SER A 4 -57.70 12.97 13.07
N ILE A 5 -56.88 13.23 14.11
CA ILE A 5 -57.01 14.40 14.99
C ILE A 5 -56.19 15.58 14.44
N CYS A 6 -54.87 15.41 14.27
CA CYS A 6 -53.99 16.50 13.82
C CYS A 6 -53.73 16.51 12.30
N LEU A 7 -54.31 15.58 11.56
CA LEU A 7 -54.24 15.44 10.10
C LEU A 7 -52.81 15.34 9.52
N SER A 8 -51.82 15.06 10.37
CA SER A 8 -50.41 14.98 10.03
C SER A 8 -49.88 13.53 10.06
N LYS A 9 -48.65 13.30 9.60
CA LYS A 9 -47.95 12.02 9.80
C LYS A 9 -47.90 11.67 11.29
N PHE A 10 -48.06 10.39 11.61
CA PHE A 10 -48.03 9.93 12.99
C PHE A 10 -46.71 10.28 13.69
N LYS A 11 -46.83 10.90 14.86
CA LYS A 11 -45.73 11.12 15.81
C LYS A 11 -45.97 10.20 17.00
N ASN A 12 -45.10 9.21 17.18
CA ASN A 12 -45.27 8.15 18.18
C ASN A 12 -46.67 7.51 18.09
N PRO A 13 -46.95 6.71 17.05
CA PRO A 13 -48.28 6.16 16.85
C PRO A 13 -48.71 5.25 18.01
N VAL A 14 -49.94 5.41 18.47
CA VAL A 14 -50.58 4.55 19.46
C VAL A 14 -51.91 4.01 18.92
N SER A 15 -52.18 2.73 19.15
CA SER A 15 -53.46 2.08 18.84
C SER A 15 -54.30 1.87 20.10
N ILE A 16 -55.61 2.06 19.95
CA ILE A 16 -56.62 1.73 20.96
C ILE A 16 -57.36 0.42 20.59
N PRO A 17 -58.16 -0.19 21.49
CA PRO A 17 -58.71 -1.54 21.28
C PRO A 17 -59.57 -1.71 20.03
N CYS A 18 -60.24 -0.64 19.57
CA CYS A 18 -61.01 -0.63 18.32
C CYS A 18 -60.13 -0.61 17.05
N GLY A 19 -58.79 -0.65 17.17
CA GLY A 19 -57.84 -0.70 16.06
C GLY A 19 -57.47 0.64 15.42
N HIS A 20 -58.08 1.75 15.84
CA HIS A 20 -57.73 3.09 15.34
C HIS A 20 -56.40 3.58 15.92
N VAL A 21 -55.62 4.31 15.11
CA VAL A 21 -54.28 4.80 15.45
C VAL A 21 -54.24 6.32 15.47
N TYR A 22 -53.56 6.88 16.47
CA TYR A 22 -53.40 8.31 16.69
C TYR A 22 -51.96 8.65 17.09
N CYS A 23 -51.57 9.92 17.08
CA CYS A 23 -50.35 10.34 17.78
C CYS A 23 -50.58 10.24 19.29
N THR A 24 -49.54 9.89 20.07
CA THR A 24 -49.63 9.84 21.54
C THR A 24 -50.28 11.10 22.11
N ASP A 25 -49.76 12.27 21.76
CA ASP A 25 -50.24 13.56 22.30
C ASP A 25 -51.69 13.84 21.92
N CYS A 26 -52.09 13.47 20.70
CA CYS A 26 -53.46 13.67 20.23
C CYS A 26 -54.46 12.80 21.00
N LEU A 27 -54.10 11.54 21.26
CA LEU A 27 -54.95 10.65 22.06
C LEU A 27 -54.98 11.09 23.53
N THR A 28 -53.84 11.44 24.12
CA THR A 28 -53.76 11.90 25.52
C THR A 28 -54.61 13.15 25.75
N ASN A 29 -54.52 14.14 24.86
CA ASN A 29 -55.31 15.36 24.97
C ASN A 29 -56.82 15.09 24.83
N HIS A 30 -57.21 14.17 23.94
CA HIS A 30 -58.61 13.78 23.79
C HIS A 30 -59.14 13.08 25.04
N VAL A 31 -58.39 12.15 25.62
CA VAL A 31 -58.78 11.45 26.87
C VAL A 31 -58.93 12.47 28.01
N ALA A 32 -57.98 13.40 28.17
CA ALA A 32 -58.05 14.42 29.21
C ALA A 32 -59.24 15.40 29.05
N ALA A 33 -59.64 15.70 27.80
CA ALA A 33 -60.76 16.60 27.53
C ALA A 33 -62.15 15.92 27.67
N THR A 34 -62.20 14.59 27.65
CA THR A 34 -63.46 13.81 27.70
C THR A 34 -63.74 13.20 29.07
N SER A 35 -62.75 13.17 29.96
CA SER A 35 -62.91 12.74 31.35
C SER A 35 -63.47 13.88 32.20
N ASN A 36 -64.79 14.08 32.18
CA ASN A 36 -65.47 14.92 33.18
C ASN A 36 -65.66 14.09 34.45
N ASP A 37 -64.74 14.25 35.40
CA ASP A 37 -64.70 14.01 36.86
C ASP A 37 -65.56 12.93 37.59
N ASP A 38 -66.55 12.27 36.98
CA ASP A 38 -67.46 11.34 37.69
C ASP A 38 -67.43 9.88 37.17
N VAL A 39 -66.77 9.58 36.04
CA VAL A 39 -66.66 8.20 35.47
C VAL A 39 -65.23 7.91 35.03
N GLY A 40 -64.29 8.01 35.97
CA GLY A 40 -62.87 8.33 35.77
C GLY A 40 -61.95 7.39 34.97
N PHE A 41 -62.42 6.41 34.20
CA PHE A 41 -61.53 5.42 33.55
C PHE A 41 -61.91 5.02 32.11
N MET A 42 -63.00 5.56 31.56
CA MET A 42 -63.47 5.27 30.20
C MET A 42 -63.38 6.49 29.29
N SER A 43 -62.96 6.29 28.05
CA SER A 43 -63.02 7.32 27.00
C SER A 43 -63.55 6.70 25.70
N ASN A 44 -63.96 7.53 24.76
CA ASN A 44 -64.50 7.09 23.47
C ASN A 44 -63.46 7.28 22.37
N CYS A 45 -63.46 6.38 21.39
CA CYS A 45 -62.62 6.53 20.21
C CYS A 45 -62.99 7.82 19.44
N PRO A 46 -62.03 8.70 19.12
CA PRO A 46 -62.28 9.92 18.33
C PRO A 46 -62.89 9.65 16.94
N THR A 47 -62.65 8.47 16.36
CA THR A 47 -63.09 8.11 15.01
C THR A 47 -64.42 7.33 14.99
N CYS A 48 -64.54 6.24 15.76
CA CYS A 48 -65.73 5.37 15.75
C CYS A 48 -66.61 5.50 17.01
N ARG A 49 -66.21 6.32 17.98
CA ARG A 49 -66.93 6.54 19.26
C ARG A 49 -67.08 5.31 20.14
N GLU A 50 -66.46 4.19 19.78
CA GLU A 50 -66.46 2.97 20.60
C GLU A 50 -65.79 3.26 21.95
N PRO A 51 -66.44 2.90 23.07
CA PRO A 51 -65.87 3.12 24.39
C PRO A 51 -64.70 2.18 24.65
N PHE A 52 -63.65 2.68 25.29
CA PHE A 52 -62.50 1.88 25.71
C PHE A 52 -62.00 2.31 27.09
N ASN A 53 -61.42 1.35 27.82
CA ASN A 53 -60.81 1.61 29.11
C ASN A 53 -59.40 2.19 28.90
N CYS A 54 -59.09 3.34 29.51
CA CYS A 54 -57.77 3.98 29.39
C CYS A 54 -56.75 3.48 30.43
N VAL A 55 -57.19 2.70 31.42
CA VAL A 55 -56.37 2.18 32.50
C VAL A 55 -55.86 0.78 32.15
N SER A 56 -54.58 0.55 32.46
CA SER A 56 -54.00 -0.79 32.48
C SER A 56 -53.73 -1.17 33.93
N PRO A 57 -54.06 -2.41 34.35
CA PRO A 57 -53.84 -2.82 35.72
C PRO A 57 -52.35 -2.86 36.04
N GLN A 58 -51.98 -2.49 37.27
CA GLN A 58 -50.58 -2.51 37.68
C GLN A 58 -50.07 -3.96 37.77
N LEU A 59 -48.91 -4.25 37.15
CA LEU A 59 -48.37 -5.61 37.05
C LEU A 59 -47.97 -6.21 38.41
N ASN A 60 -47.67 -5.39 39.41
CA ASN A 60 -47.42 -5.80 40.80
C ASN A 60 -48.64 -6.50 41.46
N CYS A 61 -49.85 -6.17 41.04
CA CYS A 61 -51.10 -6.79 41.53
C CYS A 61 -51.45 -8.09 40.78
N ILE A 62 -50.62 -8.51 39.81
CA ILE A 62 -50.91 -9.62 38.91
C ILE A 62 -49.79 -10.66 39.04
N PRO A 63 -50.09 -11.97 39.18
CA PRO A 63 -49.09 -13.01 39.14
C PRO A 63 -48.20 -12.93 37.89
N ARG A 64 -46.87 -13.06 38.05
CA ARG A 64 -45.89 -12.91 36.94
C ARG A 64 -46.21 -13.75 35.71
N ARG A 65 -46.78 -14.95 35.87
CA ARG A 65 -47.16 -15.85 34.77
C ARG A 65 -48.24 -15.26 33.86
N LEU A 66 -49.03 -14.32 34.37
CA LEU A 66 -50.11 -13.68 33.63
C LEU A 66 -49.68 -12.38 32.93
N HIS A 67 -48.51 -11.82 33.25
CA HIS A 67 -48.05 -10.54 32.70
C HIS A 67 -48.02 -10.52 31.17
N GLN A 68 -47.64 -11.63 30.53
CA GLN A 68 -47.61 -11.74 29.07
C GLN A 68 -49.00 -11.63 28.40
N TYR A 69 -50.08 -11.90 29.14
CA TYR A 69 -51.45 -11.80 28.65
C TYR A 69 -52.08 -10.44 28.98
N ILE A 70 -51.41 -9.61 29.81
CA ILE A 70 -51.86 -8.26 30.13
C ILE A 70 -51.36 -7.33 29.05
N LEU A 71 -52.28 -6.93 28.19
CA LEU A 71 -51.96 -5.99 27.13
C LEU A 71 -52.63 -4.65 27.43
N PRO A 72 -51.87 -3.55 27.46
CA PRO A 72 -52.46 -2.25 27.75
C PRO A 72 -53.47 -1.86 26.67
N SER A 73 -54.51 -1.14 27.06
CA SER A 73 -55.55 -0.70 26.13
C SER A 73 -55.00 0.26 25.08
N VAL A 74 -54.07 1.14 25.48
CA VAL A 74 -53.34 2.03 24.58
C VAL A 74 -51.95 1.44 24.35
N ARG A 75 -51.66 1.06 23.10
CA ARG A 75 -50.40 0.38 22.74
C ARG A 75 -49.62 1.22 21.75
N ARG A 76 -48.30 1.30 21.93
CA ARG A 76 -47.42 1.89 20.92
C ARG A 76 -47.36 0.97 19.70
N VAL A 77 -47.49 1.55 18.51
CA VAL A 77 -47.39 0.85 17.24
C VAL A 77 -46.26 1.46 16.42
N TYR A 78 -45.46 0.61 15.79
CA TYR A 78 -44.48 1.05 14.81
C TYR A 78 -45.13 1.06 13.43
N VAL A 79 -45.31 2.26 12.87
CA VAL A 79 -45.80 2.44 11.51
C VAL A 79 -44.60 2.76 10.63
N GLU A 80 -44.20 1.81 9.80
CA GLU A 80 -43.06 1.98 8.92
C GLU A 80 -43.36 3.09 7.89
N PRO A 81 -42.55 4.16 7.80
CA PRO A 81 -42.76 5.18 6.79
C PRO A 81 -42.42 4.59 5.41
N SER A 82 -43.43 4.40 4.58
CA SER A 82 -43.37 3.69 3.29
C SER A 82 -42.28 4.18 2.32
N SER A 83 -41.84 5.42 2.44
CA SER A 83 -40.79 6.01 1.61
C SER A 83 -39.38 6.02 2.25
N SER A 84 -39.29 5.99 3.59
CA SER A 84 -38.00 6.08 4.29
C SER A 84 -37.26 4.75 4.28
N SER A 85 -37.97 3.63 4.39
CA SER A 85 -37.35 2.30 4.42
C SER A 85 -36.72 1.93 3.07
N ALA A 86 -37.23 2.43 1.95
CA ALA A 86 -36.67 2.19 0.63
C ALA A 86 -35.36 2.97 0.37
N SER A 87 -35.26 4.23 0.79
CA SER A 87 -34.01 5.01 0.65
C SER A 87 -32.90 4.43 1.51
N LEU A 88 -33.20 4.14 2.79
CA LEU A 88 -32.25 3.55 3.72
C LEU A 88 -31.75 2.18 3.24
N ARG A 89 -32.63 1.34 2.67
CA ARG A 89 -32.21 0.07 2.06
C ARG A 89 -31.27 0.26 0.87
N LYS A 90 -31.47 1.29 0.04
CA LYS A 90 -30.57 1.61 -1.08
C LYS A 90 -29.22 2.11 -0.59
N GLU A 91 -29.22 3.01 0.40
CA GLU A 91 -28.00 3.53 1.01
C GLU A 91 -27.20 2.42 1.70
N LEU A 92 -27.88 1.54 2.43
CA LEU A 92 -27.26 0.36 3.05
C LEU A 92 -26.61 -0.53 1.99
N ALA A 93 -27.32 -0.85 0.91
CA ALA A 93 -26.78 -1.66 -0.19
C ALA A 93 -25.60 -0.99 -0.90
N ALA A 94 -25.60 0.34 -1.04
CA ALA A 94 -24.49 1.09 -1.62
C ALA A 94 -23.26 1.08 -0.68
N ALA A 95 -23.47 1.30 0.62
CA ALA A 95 -22.42 1.25 1.63
C ALA A 95 -21.80 -0.14 1.73
N GLU A 96 -22.61 -1.20 1.73
CA GLU A 96 -22.12 -2.58 1.74
C GLU A 96 -21.26 -2.90 0.51
N LYS A 97 -21.62 -2.39 -0.67
CA LYS A 97 -20.81 -2.57 -1.89
C LYS A 97 -19.46 -1.87 -1.77
N LEU A 98 -19.45 -0.66 -1.21
CA LEU A 98 -18.24 0.12 -1.00
C LEU A 98 -17.31 -0.56 0.01
N ILE A 99 -17.85 -1.06 1.12
CA ILE A 99 -17.08 -1.80 2.13
C ILE A 99 -16.40 -3.02 1.49
N ARG A 100 -17.16 -3.84 0.77
CA ARG A 100 -16.60 -5.00 0.06
C ARG A 100 -15.53 -4.64 -0.96
N ALA A 101 -15.61 -3.46 -1.58
CA ALA A 101 -14.59 -2.98 -2.50
C ALA A 101 -13.32 -2.56 -1.76
N LEU A 102 -13.45 -1.81 -0.68
CA LEU A 102 -12.32 -1.41 0.16
C LEU A 102 -11.62 -2.60 0.82
N GLU A 103 -12.38 -3.61 1.27
CA GLU A 103 -11.82 -4.85 1.82
C GLU A 103 -10.93 -5.55 0.79
N ARG A 104 -11.39 -5.68 -0.45
CA ARG A 104 -10.58 -6.25 -1.55
C ARG A 104 -9.33 -5.43 -1.85
N ASP A 105 -9.44 -4.10 -1.84
CA ASP A 105 -8.28 -3.23 -2.05
C ASP A 105 -7.28 -3.32 -0.90
N ASN A 106 -7.75 -3.40 0.34
CA ASN A 106 -6.89 -3.60 1.50
C ASN A 106 -6.15 -4.93 1.43
N GLU A 107 -6.83 -6.03 1.10
CA GLU A 107 -6.19 -7.33 0.91
C GLU A 107 -5.10 -7.27 -0.17
N ARG A 108 -5.38 -6.62 -1.30
CA ARG A 108 -4.40 -6.41 -2.38
C ARG A 108 -3.17 -5.64 -1.89
N LEU A 109 -3.38 -4.53 -1.18
CA LEU A 109 -2.29 -3.69 -0.67
C LEU A 109 -1.46 -4.40 0.41
N VAL A 110 -2.09 -5.20 1.26
CA VAL A 110 -1.39 -6.02 2.26
C VAL A 110 -0.50 -7.04 1.57
N ASN A 111 -1.03 -7.76 0.58
CA ASN A 111 -0.23 -8.72 -0.19
C ASN A 111 0.93 -8.06 -0.94
N GLU A 112 0.71 -6.89 -1.54
CA GLU A 112 1.76 -6.12 -2.20
C GLU A 112 2.84 -5.68 -1.21
N ARG A 113 2.45 -5.17 -0.04
CA ARG A 113 3.38 -4.82 1.04
C ARG A 113 4.22 -6.02 1.46
N ASP A 114 3.60 -7.17 1.69
CA ASP A 114 4.29 -8.36 2.19
C ASP A 114 5.31 -8.88 1.16
N ASN A 115 4.96 -8.88 -0.12
CA ASN A 115 5.89 -9.20 -1.20
C ASN A 115 7.08 -8.23 -1.25
N LEU A 116 6.83 -6.92 -1.07
CA LEU A 116 7.90 -5.92 -1.06
C LEU A 116 8.82 -6.05 0.17
N VAL A 117 8.26 -6.43 1.32
CA VAL A 117 9.05 -6.69 2.54
C VAL A 117 10.00 -7.86 2.31
N VAL A 118 9.49 -8.99 1.80
CA VAL A 118 10.33 -10.16 1.49
C VAL A 118 11.41 -9.80 0.46
N ALA A 119 11.05 -9.11 -0.62
CA ALA A 119 12.02 -8.71 -1.64
C ALA A 119 13.10 -7.76 -1.09
N LYS A 120 12.74 -6.89 -0.14
CA LYS A 120 13.67 -5.99 0.55
C LYS A 120 14.61 -6.76 1.48
N GLU A 121 14.09 -7.70 2.25
CA GLU A 121 14.89 -8.55 3.14
C GLU A 121 15.92 -9.37 2.33
N ASP A 122 15.49 -9.98 1.23
CA ASP A 122 16.39 -10.69 0.31
C ASP A 122 17.47 -9.76 -0.27
N ALA A 123 17.11 -8.50 -0.55
CA ALA A 123 18.05 -7.52 -1.08
C ALA A 123 19.10 -7.11 -0.05
N LEU A 124 18.68 -6.87 1.20
CA LEU A 124 19.58 -6.56 2.30
C LEU A 124 20.53 -7.72 2.60
N TYR A 125 20.03 -8.95 2.58
CA TYR A 125 20.86 -10.14 2.77
C TYR A 125 21.90 -10.29 1.65
N ARG A 126 21.51 -10.06 0.40
CA ARG A 126 22.44 -10.06 -0.74
C ARG A 126 23.48 -8.95 -0.62
N GLU A 127 23.08 -7.76 -0.18
CA GLU A 127 24.00 -6.65 0.05
C GLU A 127 25.04 -6.99 1.11
N SER A 128 24.64 -7.58 2.25
CA SER A 128 25.59 -7.97 3.30
C SER A 128 26.60 -9.01 2.84
N LEU A 129 26.19 -9.98 2.01
CA LEU A 129 27.11 -10.99 1.46
C LEU A 129 28.14 -10.34 0.52
N LEU A 130 27.69 -9.41 -0.32
CA LEU A 130 28.60 -8.69 -1.21
C LEU A 130 29.55 -7.79 -0.44
N GLU A 131 29.12 -7.19 0.66
CA GLU A 131 29.99 -6.38 1.52
C GLU A 131 31.11 -7.22 2.16
N GLU A 132 30.79 -8.42 2.64
CA GLU A 132 31.76 -9.37 3.20
C GLU A 132 32.78 -9.81 2.15
N GLU A 133 32.31 -10.25 0.96
CA GLU A 133 33.20 -10.64 -0.15
C GLU A 133 34.11 -9.47 -0.59
N ASN A 134 33.57 -8.26 -0.68
CA ASN A 134 34.37 -7.07 -1.01
C ASN A 134 35.40 -6.74 0.08
N GLN A 135 35.09 -6.99 1.35
CA GLN A 135 36.02 -6.78 2.45
C GLN A 135 37.18 -7.78 2.37
N GLU A 136 36.91 -9.05 2.11
CA GLU A 136 37.93 -10.08 1.91
C GLU A 136 38.84 -9.76 0.71
N LEU A 137 38.25 -9.37 -0.42
CA LEU A 137 39.01 -8.96 -1.61
C LEU A 137 39.91 -7.75 -1.34
N ARG A 138 39.43 -6.78 -0.55
CA ARG A 138 40.24 -5.61 -0.14
C ARG A 138 41.41 -6.03 0.75
N GLN A 139 41.19 -6.93 1.71
CA GLN A 139 42.25 -7.44 2.58
C GLN A 139 43.30 -8.20 1.77
N SER A 140 42.88 -9.06 0.83
CA SER A 140 43.80 -9.75 -0.08
C SER A 140 44.63 -8.77 -0.90
N ALA A 141 43.98 -7.79 -1.54
CA ALA A 141 44.67 -6.80 -2.35
C ALA A 141 45.64 -5.92 -1.54
N GLU A 142 45.33 -5.63 -0.28
CA GLU A 142 46.22 -4.91 0.63
C GLU A 142 47.46 -5.74 0.97
N MET A 143 47.29 -7.03 1.28
CA MET A 143 48.41 -7.95 1.53
C MET A 143 49.31 -8.08 0.30
N ASP A 144 48.71 -8.27 -0.88
CA ASP A 144 49.43 -8.35 -2.15
C ASP A 144 50.20 -7.04 -2.44
N ALA A 145 49.63 -5.89 -2.10
CA ALA A 145 50.29 -4.59 -2.27
C ALA A 145 51.49 -4.42 -1.33
N ILE A 146 51.39 -4.89 -0.07
CA ILE A 146 52.50 -4.90 0.88
C ILE A 146 53.63 -5.81 0.37
N GLU A 147 53.29 -7.03 -0.06
CA GLU A 147 54.28 -7.96 -0.60
C GLU A 147 54.98 -7.40 -1.85
N ALA A 148 54.22 -6.80 -2.77
CA ALA A 148 54.77 -6.14 -3.94
C ALA A 148 55.70 -4.97 -3.55
N ALA A 149 55.35 -4.18 -2.54
CA ALA A 149 56.18 -3.08 -2.05
C ALA A 149 57.51 -3.59 -1.45
N ASP A 150 57.47 -4.67 -0.66
CA ASP A 150 58.66 -5.29 -0.10
C ASP A 150 59.56 -5.92 -1.18
N ALA A 151 58.95 -6.58 -2.17
CA ALA A 151 59.66 -7.09 -3.34
C ALA A 151 60.36 -5.96 -4.13
N LEU A 152 59.67 -4.83 -4.33
CA LEU A 152 60.24 -3.64 -4.97
C LEU A 152 61.40 -3.05 -4.16
N LYS A 153 61.27 -2.99 -2.82
CA LYS A 153 62.33 -2.50 -1.92
C LYS A 153 63.55 -3.42 -1.97
N ALA A 154 63.35 -4.74 -1.96
CA ALA A 154 64.42 -5.72 -2.09
C ALA A 154 65.12 -5.62 -3.46
N LEU A 155 64.36 -5.50 -4.54
CA LEU A 155 64.88 -5.32 -5.89
C LEU A 155 65.69 -4.01 -6.01
N LYS A 156 65.18 -2.91 -5.44
CA LYS A 156 65.88 -1.62 -5.39
C LYS A 156 67.21 -1.71 -4.63
N SER A 157 67.25 -2.44 -3.51
CA SER A 157 68.48 -2.72 -2.76
C SER A 157 69.49 -3.51 -3.59
N LYS A 158 69.05 -4.59 -4.27
CA LYS A 158 69.89 -5.38 -5.19
C LYS A 158 70.45 -4.52 -6.33
N TYR A 159 69.61 -3.70 -6.95
CA TYR A 159 70.02 -2.77 -8.01
C TYR A 159 71.07 -1.77 -7.52
N ASN A 160 70.87 -1.17 -6.34
CA ASN A 160 71.83 -0.22 -5.77
C ASN A 160 73.18 -0.88 -5.45
N LYS A 161 73.18 -2.10 -4.90
CA LYS A 161 74.40 -2.88 -4.66
C LYS A 161 75.14 -3.17 -5.98
N LEU A 162 74.42 -3.63 -7.00
CA LEU A 162 75.00 -3.89 -8.31
C LEU A 162 75.56 -2.61 -8.94
N LYS A 163 74.83 -1.49 -8.81
CA LYS A 163 75.27 -0.17 -9.28
C LYS A 163 76.55 0.30 -8.60
N GLN A 164 76.67 0.11 -7.28
CA GLN A 164 77.90 0.40 -6.53
C GLN A 164 79.05 -0.49 -6.99
N HIS A 165 78.81 -1.79 -7.15
CA HIS A 165 79.82 -2.73 -7.64
C HIS A 165 80.31 -2.38 -9.06
N CYS A 166 79.42 -1.98 -9.96
CA CYS A 166 79.84 -1.50 -11.28
C CYS A 166 80.64 -0.20 -11.23
N ARG A 167 80.47 0.65 -10.20
CA ARG A 167 81.29 1.85 -10.00
C ARG A 167 82.68 1.49 -9.48
N THR A 168 82.78 0.62 -8.47
CA THR A 168 84.08 0.16 -7.95
C THR A 168 84.89 -0.54 -9.04
N LEU A 169 84.26 -1.41 -9.85
CA LEU A 169 84.93 -2.06 -10.99
C LEU A 169 85.40 -1.06 -12.06
N LYS A 170 84.69 0.07 -12.25
CA LYS A 170 85.11 1.14 -13.16
C LYS A 170 86.26 1.97 -12.59
N GLU A 171 86.32 2.17 -11.28
CA GLU A 171 87.41 2.86 -10.59
C GLU A 171 88.66 1.98 -10.55
N GLU A 172 88.51 0.69 -10.25
CA GLU A 172 89.58 -0.33 -10.29
C GLU A 172 90.15 -0.52 -11.71
N ASN A 173 89.30 -0.48 -12.74
CA ASN A 173 89.74 -0.47 -14.15
C ASN A 173 90.05 0.95 -14.67
N GLY A 174 89.80 2.01 -13.90
CA GLY A 174 90.17 3.39 -14.21
C GLY A 174 91.64 3.70 -13.88
N GLN A 175 92.31 2.79 -13.16
CA GLN A 175 93.75 2.80 -12.93
C GLN A 175 94.52 1.80 -13.80
N LYS A 176 93.86 1.12 -14.75
CA LYS A 176 94.52 0.42 -15.85
C LYS A 176 93.99 0.99 -17.14
N ASP A 177 94.77 1.87 -17.76
CA ASP A 177 94.65 2.37 -19.13
C ASP A 177 93.53 1.72 -19.95
N LEU A 178 92.36 2.36 -19.95
CA LEU A 178 91.32 2.07 -20.94
C LEU A 178 91.67 2.73 -22.29
N SER A 179 92.93 2.63 -22.71
CA SER A 179 93.34 2.79 -24.12
C SER A 179 93.37 1.44 -24.86
N ALA A 180 93.18 0.29 -24.17
CA ALA A 180 93.45 -1.02 -24.77
C ALA A 180 92.24 -1.96 -25.00
N VAL A 181 91.01 -1.68 -24.52
CA VAL A 181 89.92 -2.70 -24.57
C VAL A 181 88.64 -2.26 -25.32
N LEU A 182 88.65 -1.09 -25.98
CA LEU A 182 87.59 -0.68 -26.91
C LEU A 182 87.70 -1.27 -28.32
N LEU A 183 88.40 -2.40 -28.51
CA LEU A 183 88.58 -2.99 -29.85
C LEU A 183 88.16 -4.45 -30.02
N ASN A 184 87.70 -5.16 -28.98
CA ASN A 184 87.50 -6.62 -29.09
C ASN A 184 86.14 -7.17 -28.66
N VAL A 185 85.05 -6.39 -28.79
CA VAL A 185 83.70 -6.98 -28.86
C VAL A 185 82.86 -6.39 -30.00
N SER A 186 83.53 -5.99 -31.10
CA SER A 186 82.91 -5.98 -32.42
C SER A 186 83.31 -7.26 -33.15
N LYS A 187 82.64 -8.36 -32.81
CA LYS A 187 82.52 -9.64 -33.55
C LYS A 187 82.54 -10.80 -32.56
N ARG A 188 81.35 -11.20 -32.11
CA ARG A 188 80.92 -12.60 -32.12
C ARG A 188 79.42 -12.62 -31.84
N ASN A 189 78.71 -12.99 -32.91
CA ASN A 189 77.32 -13.44 -32.97
C ASN A 189 76.23 -12.36 -33.09
N SER A 190 76.28 -11.68 -34.23
CA SER A 190 75.09 -11.53 -35.06
C SER A 190 74.85 -12.81 -35.87
N SER A 191 73.90 -13.64 -35.46
CA SER A 191 73.16 -14.60 -36.31
C SER A 191 71.98 -15.13 -35.47
N ALA A 192 70.79 -14.56 -35.58
CA ALA A 192 69.80 -14.79 -36.64
C ALA A 192 68.77 -15.87 -36.22
N VAL A 193 67.57 -15.40 -35.86
CA VAL A 193 66.24 -15.78 -36.39
C VAL A 193 65.25 -14.72 -35.85
N ASP A 194 64.80 -13.78 -36.69
CA ASP A 194 63.52 -13.80 -37.45
C ASP A 194 62.29 -14.05 -36.55
N ALA A 195 61.23 -13.23 -36.55
CA ALA A 195 60.60 -12.58 -37.69
C ALA A 195 59.78 -11.32 -37.30
N SER A 196 59.83 -10.36 -38.22
CA SER A 196 58.73 -9.56 -38.78
C SER A 196 57.63 -8.97 -37.90
N LEU A 197 57.66 -7.63 -37.86
CA LEU A 197 56.51 -6.74 -37.70
C LEU A 197 55.54 -6.87 -38.87
N THR A 198 54.25 -7.07 -38.59
CA THR A 198 53.13 -6.51 -39.38
C THR A 198 51.90 -6.28 -38.48
N ASP A 199 51.52 -5.01 -38.38
CA ASP A 199 50.17 -4.44 -38.33
C ASP A 199 49.05 -5.09 -37.50
N ALA A 200 48.64 -4.39 -36.42
CA ALA A 200 47.22 -4.06 -36.18
C ALA A 200 47.09 -2.98 -35.08
N GLU A 201 46.79 -1.77 -35.55
CA GLU A 201 45.97 -0.71 -34.96
C GLU A 201 45.86 -0.52 -33.44
N ALA A 202 46.08 0.75 -33.06
CA ALA A 202 45.64 1.34 -31.82
C ALA A 202 44.15 1.07 -31.54
N SER A 203 43.86 0.54 -30.35
CA SER A 203 42.55 0.71 -29.75
C SER A 203 42.72 0.89 -28.25
N THR A 204 42.72 2.17 -27.84
CA THR A 204 42.42 2.59 -26.48
C THR A 204 41.28 1.75 -25.90
N PRO A 205 41.30 1.30 -24.63
CA PRO A 205 40.07 0.88 -24.00
C PRO A 205 39.17 2.11 -23.94
N LYS A 206 38.20 2.17 -24.85
CA LYS A 206 37.10 3.13 -24.82
C LYS A 206 36.51 3.02 -23.42
N ARG A 207 36.61 4.11 -22.67
CA ARG A 207 35.86 4.33 -21.45
C ARG A 207 34.40 3.98 -21.76
N LEU A 208 33.95 2.78 -21.35
CA LEU A 208 32.55 2.42 -21.45
C LEU A 208 31.83 3.38 -20.51
N ARG A 209 31.31 4.48 -21.08
CA ARG A 209 30.19 5.18 -20.46
C ARG A 209 29.09 4.14 -20.43
N MET A 210 28.94 3.50 -19.27
CA MET A 210 27.72 2.83 -18.88
C MET A 210 26.63 3.89 -18.96
N ILE A 211 25.99 3.99 -20.12
CA ILE A 211 24.68 4.62 -20.22
C ILE A 211 23.79 3.65 -19.46
N ARG A 212 23.57 3.92 -18.17
CA ARG A 212 22.46 3.30 -17.44
C ARG A 212 21.21 3.58 -18.27
N PRO A 213 20.45 2.56 -18.70
CA PRO A 213 19.11 2.81 -19.18
C PRO A 213 18.39 3.53 -18.03
N LEU A 214 17.89 4.74 -18.28
CA LEU A 214 16.90 5.33 -17.39
C LEU A 214 15.75 4.31 -17.27
N PRO A 215 15.19 4.10 -16.06
CA PRO A 215 14.10 3.16 -15.89
C PRO A 215 13.01 3.50 -16.90
N HIS A 216 12.57 2.48 -17.64
CA HIS A 216 11.52 2.66 -18.62
C HIS A 216 10.30 3.19 -17.86
N ARG A 217 10.02 4.48 -18.03
CA ARG A 217 8.76 5.07 -17.57
C ARG A 217 7.71 4.37 -18.41
N SER A 218 7.07 3.34 -17.86
CA SER A 218 5.82 2.86 -18.41
C SER A 218 4.92 4.08 -18.45
N ARG A 219 4.62 4.55 -19.67
CA ARG A 219 3.53 5.49 -19.87
C ARG A 219 2.32 4.78 -19.25
N LEU A 220 1.86 5.27 -18.10
CA LEU A 220 0.47 5.12 -17.73
C LEU A 220 -0.30 5.69 -18.93
N SER A 221 -0.77 4.79 -19.78
CA SER A 221 -1.83 5.11 -20.73
C SER A 221 -3.01 5.49 -19.86
N LEU A 222 -3.14 6.78 -19.58
CA LEU A 222 -4.42 7.38 -19.26
C LEU A 222 -5.33 6.94 -20.40
N GLN A 223 -6.18 5.96 -20.12
CA GLN A 223 -7.30 5.64 -20.98
C GLN A 223 -8.15 6.91 -21.01
N THR A 224 -7.99 7.68 -22.10
CA THR A 224 -9.00 8.65 -22.48
C THR A 224 -10.31 7.89 -22.64
N PRO A 225 -11.44 8.38 -22.12
CA PRO A 225 -12.72 7.72 -22.31
C PRO A 225 -12.99 7.65 -23.81
N THR A 226 -13.01 6.44 -24.35
CA THR A 226 -13.51 6.19 -25.70
C THR A 226 -14.97 6.60 -25.69
N LYS A 227 -15.24 7.72 -26.39
CA LYS A 227 -16.57 8.00 -26.92
C LYS A 227 -16.87 6.91 -27.94
N ASN A 228 -17.43 5.79 -27.48
CA ASN A 228 -18.20 4.93 -28.36
C ASN A 228 -19.55 5.61 -28.59
N GLY A 229 -19.57 6.47 -29.62
CA GLY A 229 -20.77 6.67 -30.39
C GLY A 229 -20.88 5.54 -31.40
N GLU A 230 -21.77 4.59 -31.14
CA GLU A 230 -22.51 3.85 -32.16
C GLU A 230 -23.94 3.72 -31.63
N GLN A 231 -24.80 4.63 -32.10
CA GLN A 231 -25.86 4.41 -33.08
C GLN A 231 -27.21 4.61 -32.40
N LEU A 232 -27.59 5.90 -32.31
CA LEU A 232 -28.99 6.29 -32.31
C LEU A 232 -29.58 5.87 -33.66
N GLY A 233 -30.30 4.75 -33.68
CA GLY A 233 -31.34 4.52 -34.66
C GLY A 233 -32.38 5.63 -34.53
N SER A 234 -32.52 6.41 -35.60
CA SER A 234 -33.48 7.50 -35.78
C SER A 234 -34.92 7.07 -35.44
N PRO A 235 -35.69 7.88 -34.69
CA PRO A 235 -37.14 7.82 -34.68
C PRO A 235 -37.75 8.96 -35.55
N PHE A 236 -38.65 8.61 -36.48
CA PHE A 236 -39.49 9.47 -37.36
C PHE A 236 -38.75 10.22 -38.50
N ARG A 237 -39.22 10.35 -39.75
CA ARG A 237 -40.60 10.46 -40.29
C ARG A 237 -40.60 10.40 -41.84
N THR A 238 -41.46 9.57 -42.45
CA THR A 238 -42.43 9.86 -43.56
C THR A 238 -43.36 8.67 -43.68
#